data_AF-A0A7W4VVJ0-F1
#
_entry.id   AF-A0A7W4VVJ0-F1
#
_cell.length_a   1.000
_cell.length_b   1.000
_cell.length_c   1.000
_cell.angle_alpha   90.00
_cell.angle_beta   90.00
_cell.angle_gamma   90.00
#
_symmetry.space_group_name_H-M   'P 1'
#
loop_
_entity.id
_entity.type
_entity.pdbx_description
1 polymer ?
#
loop_
_entity_poly.entity_id
_entity_poly.type
_entity_poly.pdbx_seq_one_letter_code
_entity_poly.pdbx_strand_id
1 'polypeptide(L)'
;MSGAAEMGQGEGTLTKAAALVAAAKQDFDGLSKALEGRISSLQGRWAGAGGTAFLALHRAWTDRQRVITGALDEFEASLTATEKDNLDTDQAQSAAYSTMAGRLG
;
A
#
# COMPACT_ATOMS: atom_id res chain seq x y z
N MET A 1 9.34 27.44 20.27
CA MET A 1 9.39 26.03 20.73
C MET A 1 8.35 25.18 19.98
N SER A 2 8.35 25.20 18.63
CA SER A 2 7.28 24.56 17.83
C SER A 2 7.61 23.13 17.37
N GLY A 3 8.88 22.74 17.30
CA GLY A 3 9.28 21.44 16.73
C GLY A 3 8.91 20.23 17.59
N ALA A 4 8.89 20.36 18.92
CA ALA A 4 8.59 19.23 19.81
C ALA A 4 7.13 18.76 19.76
N ALA A 5 6.19 19.63 19.35
CA ALA A 5 4.80 19.25 19.16
C ALA A 5 4.56 18.55 17.81
N GLU A 6 5.39 18.83 16.79
CA GLU A 6 5.35 18.13 15.49
C GLU A 6 5.88 16.69 15.59
N MET A 7 6.84 16.40 16.47
CA MET A 7 7.45 15.06 16.69
C MET A 7 6.51 13.98 17.28
N GLY A 8 5.19 14.19 17.24
CA GLY A 8 4.21 13.23 17.77
C GLY A 8 2.82 13.32 17.13
N GLN A 9 2.48 14.43 16.47
CA GLN A 9 1.19 14.58 15.78
C GLN A 9 1.09 13.75 14.48
N GLY A 10 2.22 13.32 13.90
CA GLY A 10 2.26 12.47 12.71
C GLY A 10 2.13 10.97 13.00
N GLU A 11 2.34 10.56 14.26
CA GLU A 11 2.44 9.15 14.66
C GLU A 11 1.09 8.42 14.48
N GLY A 12 1.12 7.34 13.71
CA GLY A 12 -0.02 6.51 13.37
C GLY A 12 -0.84 6.99 12.17
N THR A 13 -0.59 8.19 11.62
CA THR A 13 -1.33 8.68 10.44
C THR A 13 -0.88 7.94 9.18
N LEU A 14 0.42 7.71 9.03
CA LEU A 14 0.96 6.97 7.89
C LEU A 14 0.64 5.47 8.01
N THR A 15 0.65 4.89 9.22
CA THR A 15 0.15 3.53 9.47
C THR A 15 -1.32 3.40 9.05
N LYS A 16 -2.18 4.36 9.41
CA LYS A 16 -3.60 4.34 8.99
C LYS A 16 -3.74 4.42 7.48
N ALA A 17 -2.95 5.29 6.83
CA ALA A 17 -2.94 5.39 5.38
C ALA A 17 -2.48 4.08 4.73
N ALA A 18 -1.43 3.44 5.25
CA ALA A 18 -0.95 2.13 4.79
C ALA A 18 -2.03 1.06 4.93
N ALA A 19 -2.77 1.03 6.04
CA ALA A 19 -3.89 0.10 6.22
C ALA A 19 -5.02 0.32 5.20
N LEU A 20 -5.33 1.57 4.85
CA LEU A 20 -6.31 1.88 3.79
C LEU A 20 -5.83 1.41 2.41
N VAL A 21 -4.54 1.56 2.11
CA VAL A 21 -3.93 1.07 0.87
C VAL A 21 -4.00 -0.46 0.79
N ALA A 22 -3.67 -1.15 1.89
CA ALA A 22 -3.78 -2.59 1.99
C ALA A 22 -5.22 -3.09 1.78
N ALA A 23 -6.21 -2.40 2.37
CA ALA A 23 -7.63 -2.71 2.16
C ALA A 23 -8.05 -2.51 0.69
N ALA A 24 -7.65 -1.40 0.07
CA ALA A 24 -7.95 -1.14 -1.34
C ALA A 24 -7.33 -2.20 -2.26
N LYS A 25 -6.11 -2.67 -1.96
CA LYS A 25 -5.50 -3.79 -2.67
C LYS A 25 -6.31 -5.07 -2.53
N GLN A 26 -6.74 -5.42 -1.31
CA GLN A 26 -7.57 -6.61 -1.08
C GLN A 26 -8.88 -6.57 -1.87
N ASP A 27 -9.52 -5.41 -1.93
CA ASP A 27 -10.74 -5.20 -2.73
C ASP A 27 -10.45 -5.44 -4.22
N PHE A 28 -9.36 -4.87 -4.74
CA PHE A 28 -8.93 -5.06 -6.12
C PHE A 28 -8.68 -6.54 -6.44
N ASP A 29 -7.99 -7.26 -5.56
CA ASP A 29 -7.73 -8.70 -5.71
C ASP A 29 -9.03 -9.52 -5.70
N GLY A 30 -9.97 -9.16 -4.84
CA GLY A 30 -11.29 -9.78 -4.78
C GLY A 30 -12.09 -9.58 -6.06
N LEU A 31 -12.13 -8.36 -6.59
CA LEU A 31 -12.79 -8.03 -7.86
C LEU A 31 -12.18 -8.80 -9.03
N SER A 32 -10.84 -8.90 -9.07
CA SER A 32 -10.17 -9.68 -10.12
C SER A 32 -10.53 -11.15 -10.03
N LYS A 33 -10.39 -11.80 -8.86
CA LYS A 33 -10.77 -13.21 -8.69
C LYS A 33 -12.23 -13.47 -9.08
N ALA A 34 -13.14 -12.56 -8.72
CA ALA A 34 -14.54 -12.66 -9.10
C ALA A 34 -14.74 -12.60 -10.62
N LEU A 35 -14.02 -11.70 -11.30
CA LEU A 35 -14.02 -11.62 -12.76
C LEU A 35 -13.45 -12.90 -13.38
N GLU A 36 -12.31 -13.40 -12.91
CA GLU A 36 -11.69 -14.64 -13.41
C GLU A 36 -12.61 -15.85 -13.25
N GLY A 37 -13.29 -15.99 -12.10
CA GLY A 37 -14.27 -17.06 -11.86
C GLY A 37 -15.46 -16.99 -12.82
N ARG A 38 -16.01 -15.79 -13.05
CA ARG A 38 -17.08 -15.58 -14.05
C ARG A 38 -16.60 -15.94 -15.46
N ILE A 39 -15.38 -15.57 -15.82
CA ILE A 39 -14.77 -15.87 -17.12
C ILE A 39 -14.64 -17.39 -17.31
N SER A 40 -14.08 -18.10 -16.34
CA SER A 40 -13.91 -19.56 -16.40
C SER A 40 -15.24 -20.29 -16.58
N SER A 41 -16.30 -19.85 -15.90
CA SER A 41 -17.65 -20.43 -16.04
C SER A 41 -18.27 -20.26 -17.44
N LEU A 42 -17.84 -19.23 -18.19
CA LEU A 42 -18.35 -18.91 -19.53
C LEU A 42 -17.51 -19.49 -20.66
N GLN A 43 -16.30 -19.97 -20.37
CA GLN A 43 -15.33 -20.44 -21.36
C GLN A 43 -15.89 -21.56 -22.27
N GLY A 44 -16.75 -22.44 -21.72
CA GLY A 44 -17.43 -23.48 -22.51
C GLY A 44 -18.48 -22.97 -23.49
N ARG A 45 -18.94 -21.71 -23.36
CA ARG A 45 -19.96 -21.09 -24.21
C ARG A 45 -19.37 -20.20 -25.31
N TRP A 46 -18.09 -19.83 -25.20
CA TRP A 46 -17.42 -18.85 -26.07
C TRP A 46 -16.45 -19.58 -27.02
N ALA A 47 -16.97 -20.44 -27.89
CA ALA A 47 -16.18 -21.11 -28.93
C ALA A 47 -15.92 -20.17 -30.13
N GLY A 48 -14.76 -20.33 -30.79
CA GLY A 48 -14.40 -19.56 -31.99
C GLY A 48 -13.77 -18.19 -31.68
N ALA A 49 -13.92 -17.22 -32.59
CA ALA A 49 -13.23 -15.92 -32.53
C ALA A 49 -13.54 -15.09 -31.26
N GLY A 50 -14.73 -15.26 -30.68
CA GLY A 50 -15.13 -14.62 -29.42
C GLY A 50 -14.31 -15.09 -28.22
N GLY A 51 -13.93 -16.38 -28.19
CA GLY A 51 -13.06 -16.93 -27.15
C GLY A 51 -11.64 -16.33 -27.20
N THR A 52 -11.09 -16.15 -28.40
CA THR A 52 -9.74 -15.60 -28.60
C THR A 52 -9.64 -14.14 -28.18
N ALA A 53 -10.59 -13.30 -28.59
CA ALA A 53 -10.64 -11.89 -28.20
C ALA A 53 -10.78 -11.73 -26.68
N PHE A 54 -11.53 -12.63 -26.04
CA PHE A 54 -11.75 -12.59 -24.61
C PHE A 54 -10.54 -13.07 -23.80
N LEU A 55 -9.82 -14.08 -24.27
CA LEU A 55 -8.53 -14.47 -23.67
C LEU A 55 -7.51 -13.34 -23.74
N ALA A 56 -7.50 -12.58 -24.84
CA ALA A 56 -6.63 -11.41 -24.97
C ALA A 56 -7.03 -10.32 -23.95
N LEU A 57 -8.32 -10.02 -23.81
CA LEU A 57 -8.83 -9.10 -22.80
C LEU A 57 -8.46 -9.56 -21.38
N HIS A 58 -8.65 -10.84 -21.07
CA HIS A 58 -8.35 -11.41 -19.77
C HIS A 58 -6.87 -11.26 -19.42
N ARG A 59 -5.95 -11.62 -20.33
CA ARG A 59 -4.50 -11.41 -20.12
C ARG A 59 -4.19 -9.93 -19.87
N ALA A 60 -4.72 -9.06 -20.73
CA ALA A 60 -4.52 -7.62 -20.64
C ALA A 60 -5.08 -7.01 -19.34
N TRP A 61 -6.15 -7.59 -18.80
CA TRP A 61 -6.73 -7.25 -17.50
C TRP A 61 -5.82 -7.71 -16.36
N THR A 62 -5.44 -9.00 -16.34
CA THR A 62 -4.58 -9.56 -15.29
C THR A 62 -3.22 -8.86 -15.22
N ASP A 63 -2.65 -8.48 -16.37
CA ASP A 63 -1.39 -7.73 -16.39
C ASP A 63 -1.54 -6.32 -15.82
N ARG A 64 -2.61 -5.60 -16.18
CA ARG A 64 -2.90 -4.27 -15.60
C ARG A 64 -3.17 -4.35 -14.10
N GLN A 65 -3.90 -5.37 -13.68
CA GLN A 65 -4.17 -5.63 -12.27
C GLN A 65 -2.86 -5.82 -11.48
N ARG A 66 -1.93 -6.62 -12.01
CA ARG A 66 -0.62 -6.86 -11.39
C ARG A 66 0.17 -5.57 -11.21
N VAL A 67 0.12 -4.65 -12.19
CA VAL A 67 0.75 -3.33 -12.09
C VAL A 67 0.12 -2.49 -10.97
N ILE A 68 -1.21 -2.44 -10.90
CA ILE A 68 -1.92 -1.65 -9.88
C ILE A 68 -1.63 -2.19 -8.49
N THR A 69 -1.80 -3.49 -8.29
CA THR A 69 -1.58 -4.15 -6.99
C THR A 69 -0.13 -4.05 -6.52
N GLY A 70 0.83 -4.20 -7.43
CA GLY A 70 2.24 -3.97 -7.13
C GLY A 70 2.54 -2.52 -6.71
N ALA A 71 1.96 -1.53 -7.41
CA ALA A 71 2.12 -0.13 -7.01
C ALA A 71 1.49 0.18 -5.64
N LEU A 72 0.38 -0.48 -5.29
CA LEU A 72 -0.22 -0.36 -3.96
C LEU A 72 0.68 -0.98 -2.88
N ASP A 73 1.30 -2.13 -3.14
CA ASP A 73 2.26 -2.76 -2.21
C ASP A 73 3.49 -1.87 -1.98
N GLU A 74 4.07 -1.29 -3.04
CA GLU A 74 5.20 -0.37 -2.93
C GLU A 74 4.83 0.92 -2.16
N PHE A 75 3.62 1.43 -2.37
CA PHE A 75 3.14 2.61 -1.69
C PHE A 75 2.90 2.35 -0.20
N GLU A 76 2.27 1.23 0.16
CA GLU A 76 2.12 0.79 1.55
C GLU A 76 3.49 0.70 2.25
N ALA A 77 4.44 0.00 1.64
CA ALA A 77 5.78 -0.15 2.18
C ALA A 77 6.48 1.20 2.40
N SER A 78 6.31 2.14 1.47
CA SER A 78 6.88 3.49 1.57
C SER A 78 6.28 4.28 2.73
N LEU A 79 4.97 4.17 2.96
CA LEU A 79 4.30 4.83 4.09
C LEU A 79 4.80 4.29 5.44
N THR A 80 4.87 2.96 5.58
CA THR A 80 5.37 2.32 6.81
C THR A 80 6.84 2.63 7.08
N ALA A 81 7.68 2.63 6.03
CA ALA A 81 9.09 2.99 6.15
C ALA A 81 9.26 4.45 6.59
N THR A 82 8.53 5.37 5.95
CA THR A 82 8.59 6.81 6.28
C THR A 82 8.20 7.09 7.73
N GLU A 83 7.16 6.41 8.23
CA GLU A 83 6.76 6.57 9.63
C GLU A 83 7.81 6.05 10.60
N LYS A 84 8.38 4.88 10.31
CA LYS A 84 9.45 4.33 11.10
C LYS A 84 10.67 5.25 11.15
N ASP A 85 11.08 5.80 10.00
CA ASP A 85 12.22 6.71 9.90
C ASP A 85 11.97 8.01 10.69
N ASN A 86 10.74 8.53 10.66
CA ASN A 86 10.35 9.68 11.47
C ASN A 86 10.46 9.37 12.97
N LEU A 87 9.94 8.23 13.43
CA LEU A 87 10.01 7.82 14.84
C LEU A 87 11.45 7.61 15.33
N ASP A 88 12.28 6.94 14.53
CA ASP A 88 13.69 6.73 14.84
C ASP A 88 14.44 8.08 14.93
N THR A 89 14.11 9.02 14.03
CA THR A 89 14.68 10.38 14.04
C THR A 89 14.27 11.16 15.28
N ASP A 90 12.99 11.14 15.65
CA ASP A 90 12.44 11.86 16.80
C ASP A 90 13.01 11.30 18.12
N GLN A 91 13.17 9.99 18.22
CA GLN A 91 13.82 9.34 19.37
C GLN A 91 15.28 9.74 19.50
N ALA A 92 16.03 9.76 18.38
CA ALA A 92 17.43 10.18 18.38
C ALA A 92 17.61 11.65 18.79
N GLN A 93 16.76 12.54 18.30
CA GLN A 93 16.76 13.95 18.69
C GLN A 93 16.43 14.12 20.18
N SER A 94 15.40 13.43 20.67
CA SER A 94 15.00 13.47 22.08
C SER A 94 16.12 12.98 23.03
N ALA A 95 16.85 11.93 22.65
CA ALA A 95 18.03 11.46 23.38
C ALA A 95 19.18 12.49 23.39
N ALA A 96 19.42 13.16 22.28
CA ALA A 96 20.43 14.21 22.20
C ALA A 96 20.04 15.43 23.07
N TYR A 97 18.78 15.87 23.02
CA TYR A 97 18.27 16.97 23.83
C TYR A 97 18.34 16.67 25.33
N SER A 98 17.91 15.48 25.77
CA SER A 98 17.99 15.08 27.18
C SER A 98 19.43 15.02 27.69
N THR A 99 20.36 14.53 26.87
CA THR A 99 21.80 14.52 27.19
C THR A 99 22.35 15.94 27.32
N MET A 100 22.00 16.85 26.42
CA MET A 100 22.42 18.26 26.47
C MET A 100 21.83 18.97 27.69
N ALA A 101 20.54 18.80 27.95
CA ALA A 101 19.85 19.41 29.08
C ALA A 101 20.43 18.94 30.43
N GLY A 102 20.73 17.65 30.57
CA GLY A 102 21.37 17.10 31.77
C GLY A 102 22.82 17.56 32.00
N ARG A 103 23.47 18.20 31.02
CA ARG A 103 24.81 18.80 31.16
C ARG A 103 24.78 20.29 31.48
N LEU A 104 23.63 20.93 31.33
CA LEU A 104 23.43 22.37 31.55
C LEU A 104 22.65 22.67 32.84
N GLY A 105 22.15 21.65 33.53
CA GLY A 105 21.64 21.72 34.92
C GLY A 105 22.64 21.11 35.89
#